data_AF-A0A838Q8S0-F1
#
_entry.id   AF-A0A838Q8S0-F1
#
_cell.length_a   1.000
_cell.length_b   1.000
_cell.length_c   1.000
_cell.angle_alpha   90.00
_cell.angle_beta   90.00
_cell.angle_gamma   90.00
#
_symmetry.space_group_name_H-M   'P 1'
#
loop_
_entity.id
_entity.type
_entity.pdbx_description
1 polymer ?
#
loop_
_entity_poly.entity_id
_entity_poly.type
_entity_poly.pdbx_seq_one_letter_code
_entity_poly.pdbx_strand_id
1 'polypeptide(L)'
;VVNSLLNAELKGRFDAETRVDYTSLREAHFAKSKERKTVTLQQARANRAQFDWARCDPPKPVLLGLRIYASDLGSAGCQPAVAGSLPATSEGVNGIQEEAESKSPSRQAAETSRLAACAPQSTEFSLETLVPYIDWSPFFHTWELRGRYPAIFEDAVVGQQARELFEDAQKLLERIVDEELLAARGVYGFWPANSVGDDVEIYAGDLRQERLATFHFLRQQMQKPAGQTNRCLADWIAPKESGRADYLGGFAVTAGIGADELAKSFSDAHDDYNAILTKALADRLAEAFAEYLHQQARIAWGFGANEKLSHEELIREKYRGIRPAAGYPASPDHMEKGTLFALLEPEQHAGMSLTESFAMHPGASVSGLYFSHPESRYFAVGKIERDQVRDYAKRKNARVDVVEKWLGPNLAF
;
A
#
# COMPACT_ATOMS: atom_id res chain seq x y z
N VAL A 1 26.54 20.41 8.82
CA VAL A 1 26.12 20.01 10.18
C VAL A 1 27.22 19.27 10.93
N VAL A 2 27.59 18.03 10.54
CA VAL A 2 28.57 17.21 11.30
C VAL A 2 29.91 17.94 11.49
N ASN A 3 30.50 18.45 10.41
CA ASN A 3 31.76 19.21 10.47
C ASN A 3 31.66 20.43 11.42
N SER A 4 30.59 21.23 11.29
CA SER A 4 30.33 22.41 12.13
C SER A 4 30.20 22.08 13.62
N LEU A 5 29.64 20.91 13.97
CA LEU A 5 29.45 20.48 15.36
C LEU A 5 30.71 19.86 15.98
N LEU A 6 31.59 19.27 15.17
CA LEU A 6 32.86 18.68 15.63
C LEU A 6 33.98 19.73 15.74
N ASN A 7 33.90 20.83 15.01
CA ASN A 7 34.85 21.93 15.11
C ASN A 7 34.57 22.77 16.37
N ALA A 8 35.52 22.82 17.30
CA ALA A 8 35.39 23.53 18.58
C ALA A 8 35.10 25.03 18.44
N GLU A 9 35.60 25.67 17.38
CA GLU A 9 35.40 27.10 17.11
C GLU A 9 34.02 27.39 16.51
N LEU A 10 33.50 26.49 15.65
CA LEU A 10 32.23 26.66 14.96
C LEU A 10 31.03 26.16 15.79
N LYS A 11 31.25 25.18 16.68
CA LYS A 11 30.18 24.50 17.43
C LYS A 11 29.28 25.47 18.20
N GLY A 12 29.88 26.39 18.96
CA GLY A 12 29.13 27.32 19.81
C GLY A 12 28.22 28.24 18.99
N ARG A 13 28.74 28.77 17.89
CA ARG A 13 27.98 29.62 16.96
C ARG A 13 26.88 28.84 16.26
N PHE A 14 27.20 27.66 15.72
CA PHE A 14 26.24 26.83 14.97
C PHE A 14 25.06 26.35 15.84
N ASP A 15 25.31 25.94 17.10
CA ASP A 15 24.23 25.57 18.04
C ASP A 15 23.32 26.77 18.34
N ALA A 16 23.89 27.95 18.59
CA ALA A 16 23.12 29.16 18.87
C ALA A 16 22.25 29.57 17.66
N GLU A 17 22.82 29.61 16.45
CA GLU A 17 22.09 29.92 15.22
C GLU A 17 20.96 28.91 14.98
N THR A 18 21.23 27.61 15.11
CA THR A 18 20.22 26.56 14.92
C THR A 18 19.05 26.68 15.92
N ARG A 19 19.33 27.04 17.19
CA ARG A 19 18.27 27.26 18.19
C ARG A 19 17.39 28.46 17.87
N VAL A 20 17.98 29.54 17.34
CA VAL A 20 17.25 30.71 16.89
C VAL A 20 16.37 30.32 15.70
N ASP A 21 16.92 29.65 14.70
CA ASP A 21 16.18 29.18 13.52
C ASP A 21 15.01 28.29 13.92
N TYR A 22 15.21 27.34 14.83
CA TYR A 22 14.15 26.46 15.33
C TYR A 22 13.07 27.21 16.11
N THR A 23 13.45 28.29 16.81
CA THR A 23 12.48 29.14 17.50
C THR A 23 11.63 29.91 16.50
N SER A 24 12.24 30.52 15.50
CA SER A 24 11.54 31.22 14.42
C SER A 24 10.63 30.28 13.61
N LEU A 25 11.09 29.07 13.29
CA LEU A 25 10.26 28.06 12.61
C LEU A 25 9.07 27.62 13.47
N ARG A 26 9.26 27.47 14.79
CA ARG A 26 8.18 27.12 15.73
C ARG A 26 7.12 28.21 15.80
N GLU A 27 7.54 29.47 15.91
CA GLU A 27 6.64 30.63 15.92
C GLU A 27 5.88 30.74 14.60
N ALA A 28 6.56 30.62 13.46
CA ALA A 28 5.93 30.66 12.14
C ALA A 28 4.92 29.51 11.94
N HIS A 29 5.24 28.30 12.39
CA HIS A 29 4.33 27.16 12.33
C HIS A 29 3.09 27.37 13.23
N PHE A 30 3.27 27.89 14.44
CA PHE A 30 2.19 28.21 15.37
C PHE A 30 1.30 29.35 14.87
N ALA A 31 1.86 30.37 14.21
CA ALA A 31 1.07 31.42 13.57
C ALA A 31 0.18 30.83 12.45
N LYS A 32 0.74 29.99 11.58
CA LYS A 32 -0.01 29.31 10.51
C LYS A 32 -1.10 28.37 11.02
N SER A 33 -0.96 27.77 12.21
CA SER A 33 -2.02 26.92 12.76
C SER A 33 -3.25 27.73 13.19
N LYS A 34 -3.06 28.97 13.69
CA LYS A 34 -4.17 29.85 14.11
C LYS A 34 -5.03 30.37 12.96
N GLU A 35 -4.46 30.50 11.76
CA GLU A 35 -5.19 31.00 10.59
C GLU A 35 -6.11 29.95 9.95
N ARG A 36 -5.95 28.67 10.32
CA ARG A 36 -6.71 27.57 9.73
C ARG A 36 -8.14 27.58 10.26
N LYS A 37 -9.09 27.84 9.35
CA LYS A 37 -10.51 27.68 9.65
C LYS A 37 -10.91 26.22 9.45
N THR A 38 -11.29 25.56 10.54
CA THR A 38 -11.87 24.22 10.53
C THR A 38 -13.37 24.28 10.82
N VAL A 39 -14.07 23.18 10.53
CA VAL A 39 -15.50 22.97 10.81
C VAL A 39 -15.67 21.75 11.72
N THR A 40 -16.80 21.67 12.42
CA THR A 40 -17.10 20.49 13.24
C THR A 40 -17.22 19.25 12.36
N LEU A 41 -17.00 18.06 12.93
CA LEU A 41 -17.16 16.80 12.21
C LEU A 41 -18.57 16.66 11.63
N GLN A 42 -19.59 17.09 12.36
CA GLN A 42 -20.97 17.08 11.89
C GLN A 42 -21.17 17.98 10.66
N GLN A 43 -20.61 19.21 10.68
CA GLN A 43 -20.64 20.12 9.53
C GLN A 43 -19.89 19.53 8.33
N ALA A 44 -18.71 18.93 8.56
CA ALA A 44 -17.95 18.26 7.51
C ALA A 44 -18.73 17.09 6.89
N ARG A 45 -19.38 16.26 7.72
CA ARG A 45 -20.23 15.14 7.26
C ARG A 45 -21.43 15.61 6.45
N ALA A 46 -22.03 16.74 6.83
CA ALA A 46 -23.13 17.36 6.09
C ALA A 46 -22.67 17.91 4.73
N ASN A 47 -21.43 18.38 4.62
CA ASN A 47 -20.81 18.85 3.37
C ASN A 47 -20.05 17.74 2.61
N ARG A 48 -20.45 16.47 2.75
CA ARG A 48 -19.86 15.35 2.00
C ARG A 48 -20.19 15.43 0.51
N ALA A 49 -19.44 14.68 -0.30
CA ALA A 49 -19.81 14.49 -1.70
C ALA A 49 -21.18 13.81 -1.80
N GLN A 50 -22.03 14.34 -2.69
CA GLN A 50 -23.37 13.82 -2.95
C GLN A 50 -23.38 13.23 -4.35
N PHE A 51 -23.84 11.98 -4.45
CA PHE A 51 -23.95 11.28 -5.72
C PHE A 51 -25.37 10.75 -5.86
N ASP A 52 -25.87 10.76 -7.10
CA ASP A 52 -27.11 10.06 -7.44
C ASP A 52 -26.81 8.56 -7.56
N TRP A 53 -26.77 7.87 -6.42
CA TRP A 53 -26.53 6.43 -6.35
C TRP A 53 -27.61 5.59 -7.03
N ALA A 54 -28.80 6.16 -7.31
CA ALA A 54 -29.82 5.47 -8.10
C ALA A 54 -29.44 5.41 -9.60
N ARG A 55 -28.65 6.36 -10.08
CA ARG A 55 -28.13 6.41 -11.46
C ARG A 55 -26.70 5.89 -11.60
N CYS A 56 -25.95 5.82 -10.51
CA CYS A 56 -24.63 5.21 -10.50
C CYS A 56 -24.77 3.68 -10.41
N ASP A 57 -24.15 2.98 -11.35
CA ASP A 57 -24.04 1.52 -11.31
C ASP A 57 -22.59 1.13 -10.96
N PRO A 58 -22.30 0.80 -9.69
CA PRO A 58 -20.97 0.36 -9.31
C PRO A 58 -20.62 -0.95 -10.03
N PRO A 59 -19.45 -1.03 -10.68
CA PRO A 59 -19.07 -2.22 -11.43
C PRO A 59 -18.88 -3.40 -10.46
N LYS A 60 -19.45 -4.55 -10.80
CA LYS A 60 -19.24 -5.79 -10.08
C LYS A 60 -17.97 -6.48 -10.59
N PRO A 61 -17.04 -6.89 -9.70
CA PRO A 61 -15.90 -7.70 -10.10
C PRO A 61 -16.31 -9.03 -10.74
N VAL A 62 -15.55 -9.45 -11.75
CA VAL A 62 -15.80 -10.71 -12.49
C VAL A 62 -15.63 -11.92 -11.56
N LEU A 63 -14.70 -11.84 -10.62
CA LEU A 63 -14.48 -12.85 -9.59
C LEU A 63 -14.29 -12.16 -8.24
N LEU A 64 -14.86 -12.73 -7.18
CA LEU A 64 -14.58 -12.37 -5.79
C LEU A 64 -13.50 -13.31 -5.23
N GLY A 65 -12.89 -12.94 -4.11
CA GLY A 65 -11.84 -13.72 -3.46
C GLY A 65 -10.42 -13.28 -3.82
N LEU A 66 -9.44 -14.06 -3.38
CA LEU A 66 -8.01 -13.72 -3.46
C LEU A 66 -7.36 -14.26 -4.75
N ARG A 67 -6.42 -13.49 -5.29
CA ARG A 67 -5.54 -13.89 -6.39
C ARG A 67 -4.09 -13.65 -5.99
N ILE A 68 -3.24 -14.61 -6.33
CA ILE A 68 -1.84 -14.65 -5.92
C ILE A 68 -0.94 -14.65 -7.16
N TYR A 69 0.09 -13.84 -7.10
CA TYR A 69 1.18 -13.76 -8.06
C TYR A 69 2.47 -14.04 -7.32
N ALA A 70 3.28 -14.94 -7.84
CA ALA A 70 4.58 -15.25 -7.26
C ALA A 70 5.57 -15.59 -8.35
N SER A 71 6.76 -14.99 -8.27
CA SER A 71 7.95 -15.47 -8.95
C SER A 71 8.82 -16.25 -7.96
N ASP A 72 9.70 -17.09 -8.50
CA ASP A 72 10.67 -17.85 -7.74
C ASP A 72 12.00 -17.11 -7.61
N LEU A 73 12.82 -17.54 -6.64
CA LEU A 73 14.23 -17.17 -6.57
C LEU A 73 15.04 -18.22 -7.32
N GLY A 74 16.00 -17.76 -8.12
CA GLY A 74 16.92 -18.63 -8.82
C GLY A 74 17.75 -19.48 -7.86
N SER A 75 18.08 -20.70 -8.27
CA SER A 75 18.97 -21.60 -7.51
C SER A 75 20.42 -21.11 -7.38
N ALA A 76 20.78 -20.01 -8.04
CA ALA A 76 22.11 -19.43 -8.08
C ALA A 76 22.29 -18.28 -7.06
N GLY A 77 22.33 -18.58 -5.77
CA GLY A 77 22.76 -17.57 -4.79
C GLY A 77 22.52 -17.86 -3.32
N CYS A 78 21.53 -18.66 -2.97
CA CYS A 78 21.22 -18.96 -1.58
C CYS A 78 21.68 -20.37 -1.20
N GLN A 79 22.89 -20.49 -0.63
CA GLN A 79 23.11 -21.59 0.31
C GLN A 79 22.29 -21.27 1.57
N PRO A 80 21.33 -22.12 1.96
CA PRO A 80 20.55 -21.87 3.17
C PRO A 80 21.50 -21.87 4.37
N ALA A 81 21.45 -20.80 5.16
CA ALA A 81 22.04 -20.79 6.48
C ALA A 81 21.47 -21.97 7.28
N VAL A 82 22.36 -22.81 7.78
CA VAL A 82 22.08 -24.06 8.49
C VAL A 82 21.04 -23.81 9.59
N ALA A 83 19.83 -24.33 9.40
CA ALA A 83 18.85 -24.42 10.47
C ALA A 83 19.39 -25.42 11.52
N GLY A 84 19.74 -24.90 12.70
CA GLY A 84 20.16 -25.70 13.84
C GLY A 84 19.09 -26.75 14.17
N SER A 85 19.45 -28.02 13.99
CA SER A 85 18.62 -29.16 14.35
C SER A 85 18.48 -29.25 15.87
N LEU A 86 17.25 -29.25 16.37
CA LEU A 86 16.91 -29.79 17.69
C LEU A 86 16.22 -31.15 17.50
N PRO A 87 16.53 -32.14 18.35
CA PRO A 87 16.31 -33.55 18.03
C PRO A 87 14.86 -33.98 18.24
N ALA A 88 14.38 -34.81 17.32
CA ALA A 88 13.13 -35.55 17.45
C ALA A 88 13.32 -36.74 18.42
N THR A 89 12.42 -36.87 19.39
CA THR A 89 12.21 -38.12 20.13
C THR A 89 11.02 -38.85 19.54
N SER A 90 11.28 -40.05 19.05
CA SER A 90 10.33 -41.04 18.55
C SER A 90 9.73 -41.85 19.70
N GLU A 91 8.41 -41.94 19.78
CA GLU A 91 7.73 -43.15 20.28
C GLU A 91 6.42 -43.32 19.50
N GLY A 92 6.26 -44.50 18.90
CA GLY A 92 5.05 -44.89 18.18
C GLY A 92 4.18 -45.81 19.03
N VAL A 93 2.87 -45.79 18.77
CA VAL A 93 1.96 -46.90 19.10
C VAL A 93 0.88 -47.01 18.02
N ASN A 94 0.66 -48.25 17.61
CA ASN A 94 -0.29 -48.72 16.59
C ASN A 94 -1.77 -48.53 16.98
N GLY A 95 -2.58 -48.21 15.97
CA GLY A 95 -3.80 -48.93 15.56
C GLY A 95 -5.03 -48.92 16.48
N ILE A 96 -6.15 -48.42 15.93
CA ILE A 96 -7.49 -49.06 15.94
C ILE A 96 -8.30 -48.44 14.78
N GLN A 97 -8.88 -49.31 13.95
CA GLN A 97 -9.95 -48.99 12.98
C GLN A 97 -11.28 -48.92 13.73
N GLU A 98 -12.12 -47.92 13.46
CA GLU A 98 -13.57 -48.07 13.61
C GLU A 98 -14.35 -47.10 12.70
N GLU A 99 -15.07 -47.75 11.78
CA GLU A 99 -16.39 -47.51 11.19
C GLU A 99 -16.97 -46.11 10.91
N ALA A 100 -17.59 -46.06 9.72
CA ALA A 100 -18.22 -44.92 9.08
C ALA A 100 -19.68 -44.73 9.54
N GLU A 101 -20.08 -43.47 9.74
CA GLU A 101 -21.48 -43.06 9.69
C GLU A 101 -21.73 -42.08 8.53
N SER A 102 -22.71 -42.45 7.71
CA SER A 102 -23.13 -41.81 6.48
C SER A 102 -23.69 -40.40 6.70
N LYS A 103 -23.15 -39.40 5.98
CA LYS A 103 -23.86 -38.13 5.71
C LYS A 103 -23.92 -37.87 4.21
N SER A 104 -25.09 -37.36 3.81
CA SER A 104 -25.64 -37.33 2.46
C SER A 104 -24.80 -36.53 1.45
N PRO A 105 -24.72 -36.92 0.15
CA PRO A 105 -23.75 -36.38 -0.80
C PRO A 105 -24.02 -34.93 -1.27
N SER A 106 -25.20 -34.37 -0.97
CA SER A 106 -25.65 -33.12 -1.60
C SER A 106 -25.24 -31.84 -0.86
N ARG A 107 -24.95 -31.90 0.45
CA ARG A 107 -24.46 -30.72 1.22
C ARG A 107 -22.94 -30.56 1.10
N GLN A 108 -22.18 -31.65 1.23
CA GLN A 108 -20.73 -31.61 1.08
C GLN A 108 -20.29 -31.17 -0.30
N ALA A 109 -20.98 -31.58 -1.38
CA ALA A 109 -20.67 -31.14 -2.75
C ALA A 109 -20.95 -29.64 -2.98
N ALA A 110 -22.01 -29.08 -2.36
CA ALA A 110 -22.30 -27.65 -2.44
C ALA A 110 -21.34 -26.80 -1.60
N GLU A 111 -20.80 -27.36 -0.52
CA GLU A 111 -19.85 -26.71 0.39
C GLU A 111 -18.41 -26.77 -0.17
N THR A 112 -18.00 -27.91 -0.74
CA THR A 112 -16.73 -28.02 -1.50
C THR A 112 -16.76 -27.18 -2.78
N SER A 113 -17.90 -27.06 -3.47
CA SER A 113 -18.03 -26.17 -4.64
C SER A 113 -18.02 -24.68 -4.27
N ARG A 114 -18.40 -24.30 -3.05
CA ARG A 114 -18.27 -22.91 -2.53
C ARG A 114 -16.84 -22.61 -2.09
N LEU A 115 -16.20 -23.54 -1.39
CA LEU A 115 -14.78 -23.43 -0.98
C LEU A 115 -13.84 -23.39 -2.19
N ALA A 116 -14.14 -24.14 -3.26
CA ALA A 116 -13.37 -24.11 -4.51
C ALA A 116 -13.51 -22.80 -5.29
N ALA A 117 -14.63 -22.09 -5.18
CA ALA A 117 -14.83 -20.77 -5.81
C ALA A 117 -14.14 -19.62 -5.05
N CYS A 118 -13.73 -19.87 -3.79
CA CYS A 118 -13.00 -18.95 -2.92
C CYS A 118 -11.52 -19.32 -2.77
N ALA A 119 -11.06 -20.42 -3.38
CA ALA A 119 -9.66 -20.84 -3.30
C ALA A 119 -8.77 -19.83 -4.04
N PRO A 120 -7.63 -19.43 -3.44
CA PRO A 120 -6.72 -18.49 -4.08
C PRO A 120 -6.23 -19.04 -5.42
N GLN A 121 -6.32 -18.22 -6.47
CA GLN A 121 -5.81 -18.56 -7.80
C GLN A 121 -4.37 -18.08 -7.93
N SER A 122 -3.44 -19.02 -8.07
CA SER A 122 -2.02 -18.76 -8.35
C SER A 122 -1.81 -18.61 -9.86
N THR A 123 -1.11 -17.56 -10.28
CA THR A 123 -0.75 -17.31 -11.69
C THR A 123 0.77 -17.38 -11.85
N GLU A 124 1.26 -18.05 -12.90
CA GLU A 124 2.69 -18.01 -13.28
C GLU A 124 3.09 -16.56 -13.58
N PHE A 125 4.17 -16.09 -12.93
CA PHE A 125 4.56 -14.69 -12.93
C PHE A 125 6.08 -14.55 -12.96
N SER A 126 6.60 -13.78 -13.93
CA SER A 126 8.03 -13.47 -14.06
C SER A 126 8.30 -12.02 -13.68
N LEU A 127 9.47 -11.77 -13.08
CA LEU A 127 9.96 -10.44 -12.74
C LEU A 127 10.10 -9.54 -13.97
N GLU A 128 10.43 -10.11 -15.14
CA GLU A 128 10.54 -9.39 -16.42
C GLU A 128 9.25 -8.63 -16.76
N THR A 129 8.09 -9.18 -16.39
CA THR A 129 6.77 -8.56 -16.60
C THR A 129 6.66 -7.16 -15.99
N LEU A 130 7.43 -6.89 -14.94
CA LEU A 130 7.39 -5.62 -14.21
C LEU A 130 8.27 -4.54 -14.82
N VAL A 131 9.30 -4.92 -15.59
CA VAL A 131 10.29 -3.97 -16.13
C VAL A 131 9.64 -2.84 -16.94
N PRO A 132 8.65 -3.11 -17.82
CA PRO A 132 7.96 -2.05 -18.58
C PRO A 132 7.13 -1.07 -17.72
N TYR A 133 6.80 -1.43 -16.48
CA TYR A 133 5.97 -0.63 -15.56
C TYR A 133 6.81 0.26 -14.64
N ILE A 134 8.14 0.23 -14.72
CA ILE A 134 9.01 1.03 -13.87
C ILE A 134 8.87 2.53 -14.23
N ASP A 135 8.47 3.34 -13.25
CA ASP A 135 8.73 4.78 -13.28
C ASP A 135 10.15 5.05 -12.77
N TRP A 136 11.02 5.47 -13.69
CA TRP A 136 12.41 5.80 -13.43
C TRP A 136 12.60 7.19 -12.80
N SER A 137 11.59 8.07 -12.79
CA SER A 137 11.76 9.42 -12.25
C SER A 137 12.12 9.42 -10.75
N PRO A 138 11.45 8.63 -9.89
CA PRO A 138 11.83 8.55 -8.49
C PRO A 138 13.14 7.77 -8.26
N PHE A 139 13.57 6.90 -9.19
CA PHE A 139 14.89 6.27 -9.12
C PHE A 139 16.00 7.34 -9.12
N PHE A 140 15.95 8.30 -10.04
CA PHE A 140 16.92 9.40 -10.07
C PHE A 140 16.85 10.29 -8.82
N HIS A 141 15.66 10.51 -8.26
CA HIS A 141 15.51 11.26 -7.02
C HIS A 141 16.18 10.59 -5.82
N THR A 142 16.20 9.26 -5.74
CA THR A 142 16.94 8.51 -4.71
C THR A 142 18.45 8.79 -4.78
N TRP A 143 18.97 9.06 -5.98
CA TRP A 143 20.35 9.44 -6.24
C TRP A 143 20.59 10.96 -6.25
N GLU A 144 19.66 11.72 -5.69
CA GLU A 144 19.69 13.19 -5.63
C GLU A 144 19.73 13.90 -7.00
N LEU A 145 19.46 13.17 -8.09
CA LEU A 145 19.36 13.72 -9.44
C LEU A 145 17.92 14.18 -9.69
N ARG A 146 17.69 15.49 -9.66
CA ARG A 146 16.37 16.10 -9.84
C ARG A 146 16.03 16.20 -11.32
N GLY A 147 14.95 15.54 -11.74
CA GLY A 147 14.47 15.61 -13.12
C GLY A 147 13.44 14.53 -13.39
N ARG A 148 12.78 14.61 -14.56
CA ARG A 148 11.81 13.62 -15.00
C ARG A 148 12.43 12.73 -16.07
N TYR A 149 12.26 11.42 -15.97
CA TYR A 149 12.65 10.51 -17.05
C TYR A 149 11.68 10.62 -18.25
N PRO A 150 12.15 10.58 -19.51
CA PRO A 150 13.56 10.53 -19.94
C PRO A 150 14.22 11.91 -20.09
N ALA A 151 13.48 13.02 -19.90
CA ALA A 151 13.96 14.38 -20.10
C ALA A 151 15.21 14.76 -19.29
N ILE A 152 15.44 14.10 -18.14
CA ILE A 152 16.63 14.30 -17.29
C ILE A 152 17.95 14.05 -18.05
N PHE A 153 17.94 13.21 -19.09
CA PHE A 153 19.13 12.95 -19.89
C PHE A 153 19.58 14.17 -20.70
N GLU A 154 18.66 15.07 -21.03
CA GLU A 154 18.97 16.28 -21.80
C GLU A 154 19.44 17.44 -20.89
N ASP A 155 19.47 17.25 -19.57
CA ASP A 155 19.95 18.26 -18.64
C ASP A 155 21.45 18.54 -18.83
N ALA A 156 21.81 19.82 -18.92
CA ALA A 156 23.16 20.26 -19.20
C ALA A 156 24.16 20.02 -18.06
N VAL A 157 23.68 19.82 -16.83
CA VAL A 157 24.51 19.66 -15.63
C VAL A 157 24.56 18.22 -15.18
N VAL A 158 23.41 17.54 -15.10
CA VAL A 158 23.30 16.18 -14.56
C VAL A 158 23.02 15.09 -15.58
N GLY A 159 22.76 15.47 -16.85
CA GLY A 159 22.29 14.53 -17.87
C GLY A 159 23.30 13.45 -18.25
N GLN A 160 24.61 13.71 -18.14
CA GLN A 160 25.63 12.68 -18.37
C GLN A 160 25.63 11.64 -17.24
N GLN A 161 25.69 12.09 -16.00
CA GLN A 161 25.69 11.22 -14.82
C GLN A 161 24.39 10.43 -14.72
N ALA A 162 23.25 11.02 -15.11
CA ALA A 162 21.98 10.32 -15.18
C ALA A 162 22.00 9.17 -16.20
N ARG A 163 22.67 9.33 -17.35
CA ARG A 163 22.83 8.24 -18.34
C ARG A 163 23.71 7.12 -17.79
N GLU A 164 24.87 7.46 -17.23
CA GLU A 164 25.81 6.49 -16.66
C GLU A 164 25.14 5.65 -15.55
N LEU A 165 24.47 6.33 -14.61
CA LEU A 165 23.70 5.67 -13.56
C LEU A 165 22.57 4.78 -14.11
N PHE A 166 21.86 5.25 -15.14
CA PHE A 166 20.79 4.49 -15.76
C PHE A 166 21.33 3.24 -16.47
N GLU A 167 22.45 3.34 -17.17
CA GLU A 167 23.09 2.19 -17.82
C GLU A 167 23.54 1.13 -16.80
N ASP A 168 24.10 1.54 -15.67
CA ASP A 168 24.46 0.62 -14.60
C ASP A 168 23.23 -0.03 -13.95
N ALA A 169 22.17 0.75 -13.75
CA ALA A 169 20.89 0.26 -13.24
C ALA A 169 20.27 -0.78 -14.19
N GLN A 170 20.34 -0.54 -15.51
CA GLN A 170 19.86 -1.49 -16.53
C GLN A 170 20.66 -2.79 -16.49
N LYS A 171 22.00 -2.74 -16.44
CA LYS A 171 22.84 -3.95 -16.35
C LYS A 171 22.54 -4.77 -15.10
N LEU A 172 22.40 -4.11 -13.94
CA LEU A 172 22.08 -4.82 -12.71
C LEU A 172 20.64 -5.37 -12.73
N LEU A 173 19.69 -4.62 -13.31
CA LEU A 173 18.31 -5.08 -13.47
C LEU A 173 18.22 -6.30 -14.40
N GLU A 174 18.91 -6.28 -15.54
CA GLU A 174 19.04 -7.43 -16.45
C GLU A 174 19.56 -8.65 -15.70
N ARG A 175 20.66 -8.49 -14.96
CA ARG A 175 21.20 -9.57 -14.13
C ARG A 175 20.21 -10.06 -13.06
N ILE A 176 19.51 -9.16 -12.38
CA ILE A 176 18.49 -9.51 -11.37
C ILE A 176 17.38 -10.36 -11.99
N VAL A 177 16.94 -10.03 -13.21
CA VAL A 177 15.90 -10.75 -13.93
C VAL A 177 16.42 -12.08 -14.46
N ASP A 178 17.56 -12.10 -15.14
CA ASP A 178 18.13 -13.29 -15.79
C ASP A 178 18.58 -14.36 -14.79
N GLU A 179 19.16 -13.95 -13.66
CA GLU A 179 19.63 -14.84 -12.59
C GLU A 179 18.57 -15.06 -11.50
N GLU A 180 17.37 -14.43 -11.63
CA GLU A 180 16.28 -14.50 -10.65
C GLU A 180 16.74 -14.16 -9.21
N LEU A 181 17.57 -13.12 -9.07
CA LEU A 181 18.19 -12.75 -7.79
C LEU A 181 17.20 -12.15 -6.80
N LEU A 182 16.08 -11.62 -7.30
CA LEU A 182 14.96 -11.11 -6.52
C LEU A 182 13.69 -11.84 -6.89
N ALA A 183 12.81 -12.04 -5.91
CA ALA A 183 11.47 -12.56 -6.14
C ALA A 183 10.41 -11.49 -5.87
N ALA A 184 9.40 -11.45 -6.74
CA ALA A 184 8.24 -10.62 -6.62
C ALA A 184 7.01 -11.46 -6.28
N ARG A 185 6.33 -11.10 -5.19
CA ARG A 185 5.09 -11.76 -4.75
C ARG A 185 4.02 -10.76 -4.40
N GLY A 186 2.78 -11.12 -4.67
CA GLY A 186 1.65 -10.23 -4.50
C GLY A 186 0.34 -10.97 -4.33
N VAL A 187 -0.54 -10.37 -3.56
CA VAL A 187 -1.91 -10.82 -3.37
C VAL A 187 -2.87 -9.65 -3.51
N TYR A 188 -3.97 -9.87 -4.21
CA TYR A 188 -5.09 -8.91 -4.23
C TYR A 188 -6.43 -9.63 -4.15
N GLY A 189 -7.46 -8.89 -3.75
CA GLY A 189 -8.81 -9.42 -3.68
C GLY A 189 -9.88 -8.34 -3.77
N PHE A 190 -11.12 -8.79 -3.98
CA PHE A 190 -12.31 -7.96 -3.98
C PHE A 190 -13.35 -8.51 -3.03
N TRP A 191 -14.04 -7.60 -2.34
CA TRP A 191 -15.13 -7.94 -1.43
C TRP A 191 -16.33 -7.04 -1.67
N PRO A 192 -17.55 -7.56 -1.52
CA PRO A 192 -18.74 -6.74 -1.37
C PRO A 192 -18.54 -5.76 -0.21
N ALA A 193 -18.82 -4.48 -0.48
CA ALA A 193 -18.60 -3.41 0.48
C ALA A 193 -19.70 -2.34 0.41
N ASN A 194 -20.02 -1.71 1.54
CA ASN A 194 -20.88 -0.52 1.56
C ASN A 194 -20.34 0.49 2.57
N SER A 195 -20.54 1.78 2.28
CA SER A 195 -20.20 2.81 3.24
C SER A 195 -21.27 2.94 4.33
N VAL A 196 -20.80 3.18 5.56
CA VAL A 196 -21.62 3.51 6.73
C VAL A 196 -20.96 4.70 7.43
N GLY A 197 -21.56 5.88 7.25
CA GLY A 197 -20.97 7.12 7.78
C GLY A 197 -19.68 7.51 7.06
N ASP A 198 -18.55 7.37 7.74
CA ASP A 198 -17.19 7.61 7.21
C ASP A 198 -16.36 6.32 7.09
N ASP A 199 -16.99 5.16 7.32
CA ASP A 199 -16.38 3.85 7.24
C ASP A 199 -16.88 3.06 6.04
N VAL A 200 -16.18 1.97 5.71
CA VAL A 200 -16.62 0.98 4.71
C VAL A 200 -16.66 -0.40 5.36
N GLU A 201 -17.85 -0.98 5.41
CA GLU A 201 -18.06 -2.36 5.88
C GLU A 201 -17.75 -3.35 4.75
N ILE A 202 -17.01 -4.42 5.07
CA ILE A 202 -16.60 -5.49 4.17
C ILE A 202 -17.36 -6.77 4.50
N TYR A 203 -17.83 -7.50 3.50
CA TYR A 203 -18.68 -8.68 3.68
C TYR A 203 -18.12 -9.94 3.01
N ALA A 204 -18.49 -11.11 3.54
CA ALA A 204 -18.01 -12.41 3.05
C ALA A 204 -18.58 -12.83 1.67
N GLY A 205 -19.72 -12.25 1.27
CA GLY A 205 -20.37 -12.58 0.01
C GLY A 205 -21.47 -11.60 -0.37
N ASP A 206 -21.99 -11.72 -1.59
CA ASP A 206 -22.91 -10.74 -2.19
C ASP A 206 -24.21 -10.55 -1.39
N LEU A 207 -24.60 -11.53 -0.57
CA LEU A 207 -25.76 -11.42 0.32
C LEU A 207 -25.55 -10.47 1.50
N ARG A 208 -24.29 -10.08 1.80
CA ARG A 208 -23.92 -9.11 2.84
C ARG A 208 -24.48 -9.43 4.24
N GLN A 209 -24.58 -10.72 4.56
CA GLN A 209 -25.11 -11.20 5.85
C GLN A 209 -24.03 -11.22 6.94
N GLU A 210 -22.80 -11.52 6.56
CA GLU A 210 -21.66 -11.60 7.48
C GLU A 210 -20.65 -10.51 7.15
N ARG A 211 -20.35 -9.66 8.14
CA ARG A 211 -19.35 -8.61 8.04
C ARG A 211 -18.00 -9.18 8.46
N LEU A 212 -17.03 -9.15 7.56
CA LEU A 212 -15.65 -9.61 7.78
C LEU A 212 -14.80 -8.56 8.49
N ALA A 213 -14.91 -7.30 8.05
CA ALA A 213 -14.06 -6.22 8.53
C ALA A 213 -14.71 -4.85 8.30
N THR A 214 -14.10 -3.81 8.87
CA THR A 214 -14.45 -2.41 8.59
C THR A 214 -13.16 -1.63 8.35
N PHE A 215 -13.10 -0.90 7.24
CA PHE A 215 -12.08 0.11 7.02
C PHE A 215 -12.58 1.46 7.54
N HIS A 216 -11.73 2.14 8.31
CA HIS A 216 -12.07 3.39 8.97
C HIS A 216 -11.34 4.55 8.32
N PHE A 217 -12.11 5.48 7.73
CA PHE A 217 -11.54 6.65 7.09
C PHE A 217 -11.78 7.94 7.88
N LEU A 218 -10.92 8.92 7.57
CA LEU A 218 -10.99 10.27 8.07
C LEU A 218 -11.59 11.19 7.00
N ARG A 219 -12.28 12.23 7.47
CA ARG A 219 -12.90 13.27 6.66
C ARG A 219 -12.13 14.58 6.81
N GLN A 220 -11.96 15.29 5.70
CA GLN A 220 -11.42 16.65 5.73
C GLN A 220 -12.25 17.54 6.67
N GLN A 221 -11.61 18.26 7.60
CA GLN A 221 -12.29 19.21 8.49
C GLN A 221 -11.94 20.68 8.22
N MET A 222 -11.12 20.97 7.22
CA MET A 222 -10.90 22.36 6.78
C MET A 222 -12.19 22.93 6.21
N GLN A 223 -12.48 24.21 6.51
CA GLN A 223 -13.58 24.93 5.89
C GLN A 223 -13.37 25.00 4.38
N LYS A 224 -14.39 24.58 3.62
CA LYS A 224 -14.34 24.55 2.16
C LYS A 224 -15.01 25.80 1.56
N PRO A 225 -14.48 26.34 0.45
CA PRO A 225 -15.22 27.30 -0.36
C PRO A 225 -16.55 26.71 -0.86
N ALA A 226 -17.50 27.58 -1.22
CA ALA A 226 -18.77 27.16 -1.80
C ALA A 226 -18.53 26.27 -3.04
N GLY A 227 -19.29 25.17 -3.15
CA GLY A 227 -19.15 24.18 -4.22
C GLY A 227 -18.06 23.14 -4.01
N GLN A 228 -17.22 23.25 -2.96
CA GLN A 228 -16.28 22.20 -2.57
C GLN A 228 -16.79 21.39 -1.39
N THR A 229 -16.49 20.10 -1.41
CA THR A 229 -16.94 19.15 -0.39
C THR A 229 -15.82 18.75 0.56
N ASN A 230 -16.20 18.40 1.79
CA ASN A 230 -15.31 17.83 2.79
C ASN A 230 -15.19 16.32 2.53
N ARG A 231 -14.15 15.92 1.81
CA ARG A 231 -14.02 14.55 1.28
C ARG A 231 -13.63 13.53 2.34
N CYS A 232 -14.13 12.31 2.18
CA CYS A 232 -13.73 11.07 2.86
C CYS A 232 -13.63 9.95 1.81
N LEU A 233 -12.71 8.99 1.97
CA LEU A 233 -12.60 7.86 1.01
C LEU A 233 -13.87 7.00 0.98
N ALA A 234 -14.58 6.89 2.11
CA ALA A 234 -15.86 6.19 2.17
C ALA A 234 -16.95 6.80 1.26
N ASP A 235 -16.82 8.07 0.86
CA ASP A 235 -17.78 8.73 -0.04
C ASP A 235 -17.77 8.09 -1.45
N TRP A 236 -16.72 7.36 -1.81
CA TRP A 236 -16.58 6.71 -3.12
C TRP A 236 -17.19 5.30 -3.16
N ILE A 237 -17.82 4.84 -2.07
CA ILE A 237 -18.49 3.55 -1.98
C ILE A 237 -19.97 3.79 -1.68
N ALA A 238 -20.85 3.08 -2.38
CA ALA A 238 -22.29 3.23 -2.25
C ALA A 238 -22.73 3.05 -0.79
N PRO A 239 -23.48 4.02 -0.22
CA PRO A 239 -24.02 3.91 1.13
C PRO A 239 -24.90 2.68 1.29
N LYS A 240 -24.82 2.02 2.45
CA LYS A 240 -25.67 0.86 2.76
C LYS A 240 -27.16 1.17 2.62
N GLU A 241 -27.58 2.37 2.99
CA GLU A 241 -28.95 2.86 2.87
C GLU A 241 -29.43 3.07 1.43
N SER A 242 -28.52 3.19 0.45
CA SER A 242 -28.88 3.30 -0.96
C SER A 242 -29.43 2.00 -1.55
N GLY A 243 -29.21 0.86 -0.89
CA GLY A 243 -29.56 -0.47 -1.39
C GLY A 243 -28.73 -0.92 -2.60
N ARG A 244 -27.72 -0.15 -3.03
CA ARG A 244 -26.84 -0.52 -4.14
C ARG A 244 -25.74 -1.46 -3.68
N ALA A 245 -25.46 -2.46 -4.51
CA ALA A 245 -24.28 -3.30 -4.36
C ALA A 245 -23.04 -2.53 -4.84
N ASP A 246 -22.03 -2.46 -3.98
CA ASP A 246 -20.71 -1.90 -4.31
C ASP A 246 -19.60 -2.80 -3.74
N TYR A 247 -18.36 -2.53 -4.11
CA TYR A 247 -17.22 -3.39 -3.87
C TYR A 247 -16.00 -2.56 -3.48
N LEU A 248 -15.16 -3.13 -2.64
CA LEU A 248 -13.83 -2.59 -2.32
C LEU A 248 -12.80 -3.65 -2.66
N GLY A 249 -11.69 -3.24 -3.27
CA GLY A 249 -10.55 -4.11 -3.49
C GLY A 249 -9.40 -3.76 -2.55
N GLY A 250 -8.44 -4.67 -2.45
CA GLY A 250 -7.21 -4.45 -1.69
C GLY A 250 -6.07 -5.27 -2.26
N PHE A 251 -4.84 -4.82 -2.05
CA PHE A 251 -3.63 -5.51 -2.50
C PHE A 251 -2.46 -5.33 -1.53
N ALA A 252 -1.53 -6.27 -1.60
CA ALA A 252 -0.20 -6.20 -1.01
C ALA A 252 0.79 -6.85 -1.98
N VAL A 253 1.88 -6.15 -2.30
CA VAL A 253 2.94 -6.61 -3.21
C VAL A 253 4.31 -6.33 -2.63
N THR A 254 5.27 -7.18 -2.96
CA THR A 254 6.69 -6.97 -2.70
C THR A 254 7.52 -7.43 -3.90
N ALA A 255 8.64 -6.75 -4.13
CA ALA A 255 9.73 -7.23 -4.98
C ALA A 255 11.05 -7.24 -4.20
N GLY A 256 10.97 -7.22 -2.87
CA GLY A 256 12.12 -7.12 -1.97
C GLY A 256 12.65 -8.45 -1.44
N ILE A 257 12.07 -9.59 -1.85
CA ILE A 257 12.54 -10.90 -1.42
C ILE A 257 13.88 -11.17 -2.09
N GLY A 258 14.95 -11.37 -1.30
CA GLY A 258 16.34 -11.47 -1.78
C GLY A 258 17.09 -10.14 -1.84
N ALA A 259 16.41 -9.00 -1.67
CA ALA A 259 17.03 -7.69 -1.84
C ALA A 259 18.01 -7.33 -0.72
N ASP A 260 17.68 -7.69 0.53
CA ASP A 260 18.57 -7.46 1.67
C ASP A 260 19.80 -8.38 1.60
N GLU A 261 19.63 -9.63 1.17
CA GLU A 261 20.71 -10.60 0.96
C GLU A 261 21.65 -10.15 -0.17
N LEU A 262 21.11 -9.77 -1.32
CA LEU A 262 21.90 -9.31 -2.45
C LEU A 262 22.65 -8.01 -2.11
N ALA A 263 21.97 -7.02 -1.51
CA ALA A 263 22.61 -5.80 -1.07
C ALA A 263 23.71 -6.06 -0.03
N LYS A 264 23.47 -6.99 0.90
CA LYS A 264 24.49 -7.40 1.87
C LYS A 264 25.71 -8.02 1.19
N SER A 265 25.52 -8.85 0.17
CA SER A 265 26.65 -9.46 -0.56
C SER A 265 27.56 -8.40 -1.21
N PHE A 266 26.98 -7.32 -1.74
CA PHE A 266 27.74 -6.19 -2.27
C PHE A 266 28.45 -5.40 -1.15
N SER A 267 27.77 -5.10 -0.05
CA SER A 267 28.40 -4.42 1.10
C SER A 267 29.53 -5.23 1.72
N ASP A 268 29.40 -6.56 1.85
CA ASP A 268 30.45 -7.45 2.34
C ASP A 268 31.66 -7.50 1.39
N ALA A 269 31.45 -7.18 0.10
CA ALA A 269 32.50 -6.97 -0.90
C ALA A 269 32.99 -5.52 -1.02
N HIS A 270 32.57 -4.63 -0.09
CA HIS A 270 32.88 -3.19 -0.10
C HIS A 270 32.35 -2.42 -1.32
N ASP A 271 31.27 -2.90 -1.93
CA ASP A 271 30.57 -2.28 -3.04
C ASP A 271 29.26 -1.63 -2.56
N ASP A 272 29.39 -0.50 -1.87
CA ASP A 272 28.22 0.24 -1.36
C ASP A 272 27.34 0.79 -2.49
N TYR A 273 27.92 1.02 -3.67
CA TYR A 273 27.19 1.52 -4.84
C TYR A 273 26.16 0.49 -5.30
N ASN A 274 26.57 -0.75 -5.58
CA ASN A 274 25.65 -1.80 -6.01
C ASN A 274 24.70 -2.24 -4.89
N ALA A 275 25.09 -2.12 -3.62
CA ALA A 275 24.19 -2.34 -2.49
C ALA A 275 23.02 -1.34 -2.48
N ILE A 276 23.30 -0.05 -2.67
CA ILE A 276 22.26 1.00 -2.78
C ILE A 276 21.45 0.81 -4.06
N LEU A 277 22.11 0.52 -5.17
CA LEU A 277 21.47 0.32 -6.48
C LEU A 277 20.47 -0.84 -6.44
N THR A 278 20.84 -1.96 -5.80
CA THR A 278 19.96 -3.11 -5.57
C THR A 278 18.69 -2.71 -4.84
N LYS A 279 18.81 -1.99 -3.72
CA LYS A 279 17.64 -1.55 -2.94
C LYS A 279 16.77 -0.57 -3.72
N ALA A 280 17.38 0.35 -4.46
CA ALA A 280 16.65 1.28 -5.32
C ALA A 280 15.88 0.56 -6.44
N LEU A 281 16.47 -0.47 -7.06
CA LEU A 281 15.82 -1.30 -8.07
C LEU A 281 14.70 -2.15 -7.49
N ALA A 282 14.87 -2.75 -6.31
CA ALA A 282 13.82 -3.47 -5.62
C ALA A 282 12.60 -2.57 -5.33
N ASP A 283 12.84 -1.34 -4.86
CA ASP A 283 11.77 -0.35 -4.67
C ASP A 283 11.06 0.00 -5.98
N ARG A 284 11.81 0.15 -7.09
CA ARG A 284 11.22 0.39 -8.41
C ARG A 284 10.35 -0.77 -8.88
N LEU A 285 10.80 -2.00 -8.67
CA LEU A 285 10.06 -3.21 -9.02
C LEU A 285 8.80 -3.36 -8.16
N ALA A 286 8.84 -3.01 -6.87
CA ALA A 286 7.66 -3.07 -6.00
C ALA A 286 6.57 -2.06 -6.44
N GLU A 287 6.96 -0.85 -6.82
CA GLU A 287 6.04 0.17 -7.36
C GLU A 287 5.51 -0.22 -8.74
N ALA A 288 6.38 -0.75 -9.62
CA ALA A 288 5.99 -1.31 -10.90
C ALA A 288 4.97 -2.45 -10.74
N PHE A 289 5.16 -3.29 -9.71
CA PHE A 289 4.20 -4.33 -9.37
C PHE A 289 2.87 -3.77 -8.91
N ALA A 290 2.87 -2.72 -8.08
CA ALA A 290 1.62 -2.07 -7.68
C ALA A 290 0.85 -1.50 -8.89
N GLU A 291 1.55 -0.94 -9.89
CA GLU A 291 0.94 -0.46 -11.13
C GLU A 291 0.38 -1.61 -11.99
N TYR A 292 1.19 -2.65 -12.23
CA TYR A 292 0.78 -3.85 -12.95
C TYR A 292 -0.46 -4.49 -12.31
N LEU A 293 -0.41 -4.72 -11.00
CA LEU A 293 -1.49 -5.37 -10.26
C LEU A 293 -2.76 -4.50 -10.23
N HIS A 294 -2.61 -3.17 -10.20
CA HIS A 294 -3.75 -2.27 -10.34
C HIS A 294 -4.38 -2.38 -11.73
N GLN A 295 -3.60 -2.46 -12.80
CA GLN A 295 -4.14 -2.72 -14.14
C GLN A 295 -4.89 -4.06 -14.19
N GLN A 296 -4.30 -5.13 -13.66
CA GLN A 296 -4.97 -6.44 -13.59
C GLN A 296 -6.25 -6.37 -12.75
N ALA A 297 -6.23 -5.62 -11.64
CA ALA A 297 -7.39 -5.43 -10.80
C ALA A 297 -8.51 -4.68 -11.54
N ARG A 298 -8.21 -3.63 -12.31
CA ARG A 298 -9.23 -2.93 -13.12
C ARG A 298 -9.83 -3.83 -14.20
N ILE A 299 -9.01 -4.66 -14.85
CA ILE A 299 -9.48 -5.67 -15.82
C ILE A 299 -10.39 -6.69 -15.14
N ALA A 300 -9.95 -7.27 -14.00
CA ALA A 300 -10.72 -8.24 -13.24
C ALA A 300 -11.99 -7.65 -12.62
N TRP A 301 -12.01 -6.34 -12.35
CA TRP A 301 -13.19 -5.61 -11.91
C TRP A 301 -14.14 -5.26 -13.08
N GLY A 302 -13.75 -5.53 -14.32
CA GLY A 302 -14.55 -5.36 -15.53
C GLY A 302 -14.53 -3.96 -16.13
N PHE A 303 -14.33 -2.90 -15.33
CA PHE A 303 -14.32 -1.53 -15.87
C PHE A 303 -13.01 -1.16 -16.60
N GLY A 304 -11.94 -1.93 -16.41
CA GLY A 304 -10.66 -1.78 -17.11
C GLY A 304 -10.48 -2.67 -18.34
N ALA A 305 -11.43 -3.56 -18.66
CA ALA A 305 -11.23 -4.60 -19.68
C ALA A 305 -10.95 -4.07 -21.11
N ASN A 306 -11.39 -2.85 -21.41
CA ASN A 306 -11.19 -2.20 -22.71
C ASN A 306 -10.16 -1.06 -22.66
N GLU A 307 -9.40 -0.91 -21.56
CA GLU A 307 -8.35 0.11 -21.46
C GLU A 307 -7.21 -0.19 -22.43
N LYS A 308 -6.79 0.83 -23.19
CA LYS A 308 -5.65 0.78 -24.12
C LYS A 308 -4.68 1.90 -23.79
N LEU A 309 -4.20 1.90 -22.55
CA LEU A 309 -3.27 2.91 -22.04
C LEU A 309 -1.83 2.47 -22.29
N SER A 310 -0.97 3.40 -22.66
CA SER A 310 0.48 3.15 -22.64
C SER A 310 1.00 3.12 -21.20
N HIS A 311 2.19 2.55 -20.98
CA HIS A 311 2.83 2.58 -19.65
C HIS A 311 3.02 4.01 -19.13
N GLU A 312 3.32 4.97 -20.01
CA GLU A 312 3.42 6.37 -19.62
C GLU A 312 2.06 6.94 -19.16
N GLU A 313 0.97 6.53 -19.80
CA GLU A 313 -0.38 6.94 -19.39
C GLU A 313 -0.83 6.30 -18.09
N LEU A 314 -0.38 5.07 -17.81
CA LEU A 314 -0.55 4.42 -16.51
C LEU A 314 0.18 5.20 -15.41
N ILE A 315 1.46 5.54 -15.60
CA ILE A 315 2.24 6.34 -14.65
C ILE A 315 1.60 7.72 -14.41
N ARG A 316 0.96 8.30 -15.43
CA ARG A 316 0.21 9.56 -15.33
C ARG A 316 -1.21 9.39 -14.78
N GLU A 317 -1.57 8.19 -14.31
CA GLU A 317 -2.86 7.85 -13.72
C GLU A 317 -4.06 8.15 -14.63
N LYS A 318 -3.93 8.01 -15.95
CA LYS A 318 -5.00 8.27 -16.93
C LYS A 318 -6.06 7.15 -17.01
N TYR A 319 -6.30 6.46 -15.91
CA TYR A 319 -7.31 5.40 -15.80
C TYR A 319 -8.43 5.83 -14.83
N ARG A 320 -9.53 5.07 -14.86
CA ARG A 320 -10.60 5.19 -13.86
C ARG A 320 -10.16 4.51 -12.55
N GLY A 321 -10.54 5.11 -11.42
CA GLY A 321 -10.31 4.53 -10.09
C GLY A 321 -8.98 4.94 -9.46
N ILE A 322 -8.83 4.63 -8.18
CA ILE A 322 -7.63 4.98 -7.39
C ILE A 322 -7.19 3.80 -6.52
N ARG A 323 -5.91 3.83 -6.12
CA ARG A 323 -5.29 2.83 -5.26
C ARG A 323 -4.69 3.39 -3.95
N PRO A 324 -5.47 4.03 -3.05
CA PRO A 324 -4.93 4.68 -1.85
C PRO A 324 -4.28 3.69 -0.88
N ALA A 325 -3.09 4.07 -0.42
CA ALA A 325 -2.30 3.32 0.55
C ALA A 325 -2.36 3.96 1.94
N ALA A 326 -2.39 3.14 2.99
CA ALA A 326 -2.38 3.60 4.37
C ALA A 326 -1.02 4.23 4.74
N GLY A 327 -1.06 5.45 5.26
CA GLY A 327 0.09 6.34 5.51
C GLY A 327 0.19 7.50 4.52
N TYR A 328 -0.46 7.42 3.35
CA TYR A 328 -0.53 8.53 2.41
C TYR A 328 -1.54 9.59 2.86
N PRO A 329 -1.46 10.83 2.35
CA PRO A 329 -2.33 11.92 2.80
C PRO A 329 -3.84 11.66 2.73
N ALA A 330 -4.30 10.77 1.83
CA ALA A 330 -5.71 10.40 1.69
C ALA A 330 -6.19 9.40 2.77
N SER A 331 -5.27 8.63 3.35
CA SER A 331 -5.52 7.61 4.37
C SER A 331 -4.35 7.56 5.35
N PRO A 332 -4.14 8.60 6.18
CA PRO A 332 -2.89 8.77 6.93
C PRO A 332 -2.71 7.81 8.11
N ASP A 333 -3.78 7.11 8.55
CA ASP A 333 -3.66 6.13 9.63
C ASP A 333 -2.96 4.85 9.14
N HIS A 334 -1.74 4.61 9.60
CA HIS A 334 -0.98 3.41 9.28
C HIS A 334 -1.60 2.12 9.83
N MET A 335 -2.41 2.20 10.90
CA MET A 335 -3.03 1.02 11.52
C MET A 335 -4.01 0.30 10.60
N GLU A 336 -4.57 0.99 9.59
CA GLU A 336 -5.47 0.37 8.60
C GLU A 336 -4.79 -0.74 7.77
N LYS A 337 -3.44 -0.79 7.73
CA LYS A 337 -2.73 -1.93 7.15
C LYS A 337 -3.04 -3.23 7.89
N GLY A 338 -3.29 -3.18 9.21
CA GLY A 338 -3.65 -4.38 9.98
C GLY A 338 -4.93 -5.02 9.47
N THR A 339 -5.97 -4.23 9.22
CA THR A 339 -7.24 -4.69 8.62
C THR A 339 -7.01 -5.29 7.23
N LEU A 340 -6.20 -4.63 6.40
CA LEU A 340 -5.88 -5.11 5.06
C LEU A 340 -5.11 -6.44 5.09
N PHE A 341 -4.11 -6.55 5.96
CA PHE A 341 -3.31 -7.77 6.12
C PHE A 341 -4.14 -8.93 6.66
N ALA A 342 -5.09 -8.67 7.56
CA ALA A 342 -6.02 -9.70 8.04
C ALA A 342 -6.94 -10.23 6.92
N LEU A 343 -7.31 -9.40 5.94
CA LEU A 343 -8.17 -9.81 4.82
C LEU A 343 -7.40 -10.52 3.70
N LEU A 344 -6.16 -10.11 3.44
CA LEU A 344 -5.33 -10.62 2.35
C LEU A 344 -4.40 -11.77 2.76
N GLU A 345 -4.09 -11.88 4.05
CA GLU A 345 -3.12 -12.83 4.62
C GLU A 345 -1.77 -12.85 3.85
N PRO A 346 -1.14 -11.68 3.61
CA PRO A 346 0.03 -11.60 2.73
C PRO A 346 1.29 -12.26 3.31
N GLU A 347 1.30 -12.60 4.60
CA GLU A 347 2.36 -13.43 5.19
C GLU A 347 2.37 -14.83 4.55
N GLN A 348 1.20 -15.42 4.38
CA GLN A 348 1.03 -16.73 3.76
C GLN A 348 1.14 -16.64 2.23
N HIS A 349 0.55 -15.61 1.63
CA HIS A 349 0.39 -15.52 0.17
C HIS A 349 1.52 -14.77 -0.55
N ALA A 350 2.24 -13.89 0.13
CA ALA A 350 3.25 -13.02 -0.48
C ALA A 350 4.57 -12.93 0.31
N GLY A 351 4.70 -13.60 1.46
CA GLY A 351 5.89 -13.52 2.31
C GLY A 351 6.12 -12.14 2.94
N MET A 352 5.04 -11.37 3.13
CA MET A 352 5.11 -10.01 3.68
C MET A 352 4.60 -9.96 5.12
N SER A 353 5.27 -9.16 5.96
CA SER A 353 4.86 -8.97 7.36
C SER A 353 4.78 -7.48 7.73
N LEU A 354 4.15 -7.19 8.87
CA LEU A 354 4.10 -5.86 9.46
C LEU A 354 4.95 -5.81 10.73
N THR A 355 5.71 -4.73 10.88
CA THR A 355 6.35 -4.39 12.15
C THR A 355 5.34 -3.81 13.14
N GLU A 356 5.76 -3.61 14.39
CA GLU A 356 4.97 -2.92 15.43
C GLU A 356 4.55 -1.49 15.01
N SER A 357 5.30 -0.86 14.11
CA SER A 357 5.00 0.46 13.57
C SER A 357 4.13 0.44 12.30
N PHE A 358 3.63 -0.74 11.88
CA PHE A 358 2.93 -0.96 10.61
C PHE A 358 3.76 -0.55 9.38
N ALA A 359 5.08 -0.66 9.49
CA ALA A 359 5.96 -0.72 8.32
C ALA A 359 5.92 -2.13 7.75
N MET A 360 6.05 -2.25 6.43
CA MET A 360 6.04 -3.55 5.75
C MET A 360 7.46 -4.10 5.65
N HIS A 361 7.58 -5.42 5.74
CA HIS A 361 8.80 -6.15 5.42
C HIS A 361 8.47 -7.21 4.35
N PRO A 362 9.26 -7.37 3.27
CA PRO A 362 10.48 -6.60 2.91
C PRO A 362 10.24 -5.10 2.72
N GLY A 363 11.31 -4.28 2.77
CA GLY A 363 11.20 -2.83 2.65
C GLY A 363 10.58 -2.37 1.32
N ALA A 364 10.99 -3.02 0.22
CA ALA A 364 10.43 -2.82 -1.11
C ALA A 364 9.05 -3.48 -1.24
N SER A 365 8.05 -2.84 -0.63
CA SER A 365 6.68 -3.34 -0.53
C SER A 365 5.65 -2.21 -0.66
N VAL A 366 4.51 -2.52 -1.27
CA VAL A 366 3.38 -1.61 -1.42
C VAL A 366 2.09 -2.34 -1.04
N SER A 367 1.23 -1.68 -0.27
CA SER A 367 -0.13 -2.19 0.00
C SER A 367 -1.14 -1.05 0.00
N GLY A 368 -2.37 -1.36 -0.38
CA GLY A 368 -3.42 -0.37 -0.46
C GLY A 368 -4.78 -0.95 -0.80
N LEU A 369 -5.73 -0.06 -0.95
CA LEU A 369 -7.11 -0.36 -1.34
C LEU A 369 -7.33 0.02 -2.80
N TYR A 370 -8.36 -0.52 -3.42
CA TYR A 370 -8.80 -0.17 -4.76
C TYR A 370 -10.24 0.37 -4.72
N PHE A 371 -10.47 1.50 -5.40
CA PHE A 371 -11.79 2.11 -5.54
C PHE A 371 -12.13 2.25 -7.02
N SER A 372 -13.36 1.86 -7.39
CA SER A 372 -13.80 1.86 -8.80
C SER A 372 -14.64 3.08 -9.18
N HIS A 373 -15.05 3.94 -8.24
CA HIS A 373 -15.90 5.09 -8.54
C HIS A 373 -15.21 6.05 -9.53
N PRO A 374 -15.88 6.50 -10.63
CA PRO A 374 -15.24 7.31 -11.67
C PRO A 374 -14.77 8.68 -11.19
N GLU A 375 -15.38 9.21 -10.13
CA GLU A 375 -14.96 10.46 -9.50
C GLU A 375 -13.99 10.30 -8.33
N SER A 376 -13.59 9.06 -8.02
CA SER A 376 -12.60 8.84 -6.98
C SER A 376 -11.27 9.49 -7.36
N ARG A 377 -10.63 10.11 -6.37
CA ARG A 377 -9.44 10.93 -6.55
C ARG A 377 -8.67 11.00 -5.25
N TYR A 378 -7.35 11.13 -5.35
CA TYR A 378 -6.52 11.41 -4.20
C TYR A 378 -6.81 12.80 -3.63
N PHE A 379 -6.77 12.92 -2.31
CA PHE A 379 -6.88 14.17 -1.58
C PHE A 379 -6.08 14.07 -0.29
N ALA A 380 -5.65 15.18 0.29
CA ALA A 380 -5.11 15.17 1.64
C ALA A 380 -6.25 15.36 2.65
N VAL A 381 -6.36 14.47 3.66
CA VAL A 381 -7.28 14.65 4.80
C VAL A 381 -7.00 15.97 5.51
N GLY A 382 -5.71 16.33 5.60
CA GLY A 382 -5.29 17.58 6.25
C GLY A 382 -5.42 17.50 7.77
N LYS A 383 -5.69 18.65 8.39
CA LYS A 383 -5.84 18.74 9.84
C LYS A 383 -7.25 18.38 10.31
N ILE A 384 -7.33 17.65 11.41
CA ILE A 384 -8.57 17.20 12.06
C ILE A 384 -8.66 17.69 13.50
N GLU A 385 -9.90 17.87 13.97
CA GLU A 385 -10.23 18.39 15.29
C GLU A 385 -10.52 17.26 16.29
N ARG A 386 -10.57 17.63 17.59
CA ARG A 386 -10.79 16.70 18.71
C ARG A 386 -12.06 15.87 18.59
N ASP A 387 -13.12 16.42 18.00
CA ASP A 387 -14.39 15.74 17.84
C ASP A 387 -14.28 14.54 16.90
N GLN A 388 -13.57 14.68 15.77
CA GLN A 388 -13.28 13.57 14.85
C GLN A 388 -12.32 12.55 15.46
N VAL A 389 -11.29 12.99 16.20
CA VAL A 389 -10.38 12.06 16.88
C VAL A 389 -11.15 11.16 17.86
N ARG A 390 -12.06 11.73 18.66
CA ARG A 390 -12.89 10.97 19.61
C ARG A 390 -13.86 10.01 18.91
N ASP A 391 -14.50 10.47 17.84
CA ASP A 391 -15.38 9.64 17.01
C ASP A 391 -14.61 8.47 16.35
N TYR A 392 -13.42 8.74 15.81
CA TYR A 392 -12.56 7.74 15.19
C TYR A 392 -12.04 6.72 16.21
N ALA A 393 -11.61 7.17 17.39
CA ALA A 393 -11.20 6.30 18.49
C ALA A 393 -12.34 5.35 18.90
N LYS A 394 -13.57 5.86 18.99
CA LYS A 394 -14.76 5.04 19.26
C LYS A 394 -14.99 3.99 18.16
N ARG A 395 -14.91 4.39 16.88
CA ARG A 395 -15.10 3.48 15.73
C ARG A 395 -14.07 2.36 15.69
N LYS A 396 -12.80 2.66 15.97
CA LYS A 396 -11.71 1.68 16.03
C LYS A 396 -11.68 0.87 17.34
N ASN A 397 -12.56 1.16 18.30
CA ASN A 397 -12.47 0.62 19.66
C ASN A 397 -11.08 0.84 20.30
N ALA A 398 -10.50 2.02 20.09
CA ALA A 398 -9.18 2.40 20.55
C ALA A 398 -9.27 3.53 21.59
N ARG A 399 -8.23 3.67 22.42
CA ARG A 399 -8.10 4.83 23.31
C ARG A 399 -7.74 6.08 22.50
N VAL A 400 -8.24 7.23 22.94
CA VAL A 400 -8.02 8.53 22.25
C VAL A 400 -6.53 8.87 22.14
N ASP A 401 -5.74 8.63 23.19
CA ASP A 401 -4.30 8.89 23.20
C ASP A 401 -3.52 8.04 22.19
N VAL A 402 -3.98 6.80 21.93
CA VAL A 402 -3.42 5.95 20.87
C VAL A 402 -3.70 6.57 19.50
N VAL A 403 -4.94 7.00 19.25
CA VAL A 403 -5.30 7.66 17.97
C VAL A 403 -4.53 8.97 17.79
N GLU A 404 -4.39 9.79 18.83
CA GLU A 404 -3.61 11.03 18.79
C GLU A 404 -2.13 10.77 18.47
N LYS A 405 -1.55 9.69 19.01
CA LYS A 405 -0.18 9.29 18.68
C LYS A 405 -0.03 8.96 17.19
N TRP A 406 -0.91 8.14 16.63
CA TRP A 406 -0.86 7.73 15.22
C TRP A 406 -1.20 8.85 14.25
N LEU A 407 -2.15 9.73 14.62
CA LEU A 407 -2.59 10.85 13.80
C LEU A 407 -1.89 12.17 14.15
N GLY A 408 -0.80 12.14 14.91
CA GLY A 408 -0.04 13.34 15.33
C GLY A 408 0.20 14.34 14.19
N PRO A 409 0.67 13.91 13.00
CA PRO A 409 0.84 14.78 11.84
C PRO A 409 -0.45 15.48 11.36
N ASN A 410 -1.62 14.92 11.66
CA ASN A 410 -2.94 15.37 11.25
C ASN A 410 -3.72 16.13 12.34
N LEU A 411 -3.22 16.24 13.58
CA LEU A 411 -3.93 16.97 14.64
C LEU A 411 -3.86 18.49 14.44
N ALA A 412 -4.98 19.18 14.65
CA ALA A 412 -5.11 20.64 14.58
C ALA A 412 -4.82 21.35 15.91
N PHE A 413 -4.67 20.61 17.01
CA PHE A 413 -4.69 21.12 18.39
C PHE A 413 -3.51 20.67 19.24
#